data_AF-A0A4Y2SGQ5-F1
#
_entry.id   AF-A0A4Y2SGQ5-F1
#
_cell.length_a   1.000
_cell.length_b   1.000
_cell.length_c   1.000
_cell.angle_alpha   90.00
_cell.angle_beta   90.00
_cell.angle_gamma   90.00
#
_symmetry.space_group_name_H-M   'P 1'
#
loop_
_entity.id
_entity.type
_entity.pdbx_description
1 polymer ?
#
loop_
_entity_poly.entity_id
_entity_poly.type
_entity_poly.pdbx_seq_one_letter_code
_entity_poly.pdbx_strand_id
1 'polypeptide(L)'
;MLQFASSDRFAESEIAKSESMSRRYHLHDEMHWRIISMLQAGARQSAVARELNVHRSVIHRLWNHYRRNQNASRRRGSGHRRITTTADDRYLLLCARRRRILTARQLTSQLSDAVEGLISGQTVSR
;
A
#
# COMPACT_ATOMS: atom_id res chain seq x y z
N MET A 1 -31.85 -29.05 -26.50
CA MET A 1 -31.22 -29.46 -25.24
C MET A 1 -29.88 -28.76 -25.12
N LEU A 2 -29.76 -27.82 -24.17
CA LEU A 2 -28.52 -27.15 -23.78
C LEU A 2 -27.54 -28.17 -23.17
N GLN A 3 -26.23 -28.02 -23.41
CA GLN A 3 -25.22 -27.97 -22.34
C GLN A 3 -24.01 -27.13 -22.79
N PHE A 4 -23.94 -25.88 -22.32
CA PHE A 4 -22.69 -25.10 -22.19
C PHE A 4 -22.29 -25.20 -20.72
N ALA A 5 -21.23 -25.95 -20.39
CA ALA A 5 -20.71 -26.03 -19.03
C ALA A 5 -19.20 -26.36 -19.05
N SER A 6 -18.37 -25.42 -19.46
CA SER A 6 -16.91 -25.54 -19.32
C SER A 6 -16.19 -24.20 -19.20
N SER A 7 -16.78 -23.24 -18.46
CA SER A 7 -16.15 -21.95 -18.19
C SER A 7 -15.79 -21.73 -16.71
N ASP A 8 -16.36 -22.50 -15.77
CA ASP A 8 -16.19 -22.24 -14.32
C ASP A 8 -14.82 -22.65 -13.75
N ARG A 9 -14.18 -23.69 -14.30
CA ARG A 9 -12.89 -24.19 -13.78
C ARG A 9 -11.72 -23.20 -13.95
N PHE A 10 -11.82 -22.26 -14.89
CA PHE A 10 -10.77 -21.28 -15.11
C PHE A 10 -10.82 -20.15 -14.07
N ALA A 11 -12.03 -19.69 -13.72
CA ALA A 11 -12.24 -18.67 -12.70
C ALA A 11 -11.81 -19.14 -11.31
N GLU A 12 -12.09 -20.40 -10.96
CA GLU A 12 -11.67 -21.01 -9.69
C GLU A 12 -10.13 -21.04 -9.54
N SER A 13 -9.41 -21.22 -10.66
CA SER A 13 -7.94 -21.27 -10.66
C SER A 13 -7.27 -19.90 -10.42
N GLU A 14 -7.92 -18.81 -10.82
CA GLU A 14 -7.46 -17.44 -10.55
C GLU A 14 -7.77 -17.01 -9.12
N ILE A 15 -8.92 -17.42 -8.58
CA ILE A 15 -9.31 -17.19 -7.18
C ILE A 15 -8.30 -17.87 -6.24
N ALA A 16 -7.96 -19.14 -6.48
CA ALA A 16 -6.98 -19.89 -5.69
C ALA A 16 -5.53 -19.35 -5.82
N LYS A 17 -5.16 -18.81 -6.99
CA LYS A 17 -3.87 -18.12 -7.19
C LYS A 17 -3.79 -16.78 -6.46
N SER A 18 -4.89 -16.05 -6.36
CA SER A 18 -4.95 -14.79 -5.61
C SER A 18 -4.79 -15.03 -4.10
N GLU A 19 -5.32 -16.16 -3.62
CA GLU A 19 -5.30 -16.56 -2.20
C GLU A 19 -3.89 -16.98 -1.74
N SER A 20 -3.13 -17.62 -2.62
CA SER A 20 -1.80 -18.17 -2.32
C SER A 20 -0.66 -17.13 -2.24
N MET A 21 -0.87 -15.91 -2.75
CA MET A 21 0.13 -14.82 -2.71
C MET A 21 0.11 -13.99 -1.42
N SER A 22 -0.87 -14.18 -0.54
CA SER A 22 -1.10 -13.31 0.63
C SER A 22 -0.51 -13.84 1.95
N ARG A 23 0.59 -14.61 1.89
CA ARG A 23 1.25 -15.22 3.06
C ARG A 23 2.12 -14.25 3.87
N ARG A 24 1.57 -13.12 4.27
CA ARG A 24 2.18 -12.21 5.27
C ARG A 24 1.12 -11.68 6.23
N TYR A 25 0.75 -12.47 7.24
CA TYR A 25 -0.08 -12.05 8.39
C TYR A 25 -1.28 -11.16 8.03
N HIS A 26 -2.06 -11.54 7.02
CA HIS A 26 -3.30 -10.83 6.69
C HIS A 26 -4.44 -11.45 7.49
N LEU A 27 -4.95 -10.70 8.46
CA LEU A 27 -6.26 -10.99 9.04
C LEU A 27 -7.29 -10.63 7.95
N HIS A 28 -8.18 -11.58 7.63
CA HIS A 28 -9.13 -11.43 6.52
C HIS A 28 -10.07 -10.23 6.78
N ASP A 29 -10.49 -9.50 5.74
CA ASP A 29 -11.35 -8.32 5.91
C ASP A 29 -12.69 -8.66 6.59
N GLU A 30 -13.17 -9.89 6.43
CA GLU A 30 -14.34 -10.41 7.17
C GLU A 30 -14.08 -10.49 8.68
N MET A 31 -12.89 -10.92 9.10
CA MET A 31 -12.52 -10.96 10.51
C MET A 31 -12.39 -9.54 11.09
N HIS A 32 -11.96 -8.57 10.28
CA HIS A 32 -11.94 -7.17 10.72
C HIS A 32 -13.33 -6.66 11.06
N TRP A 33 -14.32 -6.90 10.18
CA TRP A 33 -15.70 -6.52 10.44
C TRP A 33 -16.28 -7.23 11.65
N ARG A 34 -16.04 -8.54 11.80
CA ARG A 34 -16.48 -9.29 12.99
C ARG A 34 -15.91 -8.72 14.29
N ILE A 35 -14.61 -8.40 14.33
CA ILE A 35 -13.98 -7.76 15.50
C ILE A 35 -14.65 -6.41 15.80
N ILE A 36 -14.85 -5.58 14.77
CA ILE A 36 -15.44 -4.25 14.95
C ILE A 36 -16.87 -4.34 15.47
N SER A 37 -17.69 -5.25 14.94
CA SER A 37 -19.06 -5.49 15.40
C SER A 37 -19.10 -5.87 16.88
N MET A 38 -18.20 -6.75 17.33
CA MET A 38 -18.12 -7.16 18.74
C MET A 38 -17.68 -6.00 19.64
N LEU A 39 -16.72 -5.19 19.20
CA LEU A 39 -16.25 -4.02 19.96
C LEU A 39 -17.32 -2.92 20.04
N GLN A 40 -18.12 -2.74 18.97
CA GLN A 40 -19.27 -1.83 18.98
C GLN A 40 -20.39 -2.31 19.90
N ALA A 41 -20.60 -3.63 20.00
CA ALA A 41 -21.52 -4.24 20.97
C ALA A 41 -21.03 -4.16 22.43
N GLY A 42 -19.88 -3.52 22.70
CA GLY A 42 -19.35 -3.31 24.05
C GLY A 42 -18.45 -4.43 24.56
N ALA A 43 -18.06 -5.40 23.72
CA ALA A 43 -17.17 -6.47 24.13
C ALA A 43 -15.78 -5.92 24.51
N ARG A 44 -15.18 -6.50 25.56
CA ARG A 44 -13.81 -6.15 25.97
C ARG A 44 -12.82 -6.67 24.94
N GLN A 45 -11.82 -5.86 24.56
CA GLN A 45 -10.79 -6.25 23.59
C GLN A 45 -10.08 -7.57 23.93
N SER A 46 -9.88 -7.87 25.22
CA SER A 46 -9.29 -9.14 25.67
C SER A 46 -10.20 -10.35 25.48
N ALA A 47 -11.53 -10.17 25.54
CA ALA A 47 -12.49 -11.24 25.27
C ALA A 47 -12.49 -11.56 23.77
N VAL A 48 -12.55 -10.52 22.93
CA VAL A 48 -12.48 -10.67 21.47
C VAL A 48 -11.16 -11.32 21.02
N ALA A 49 -10.04 -10.98 21.68
CA ALA A 49 -8.73 -11.60 21.43
C ALA A 49 -8.75 -13.12 21.67
N ARG A 50 -9.35 -13.55 22.79
CA ARG A 50 -9.45 -14.96 23.15
C ARG A 50 -10.41 -15.72 22.24
N GLU A 51 -11.56 -15.12 21.93
CA GLU A 51 -12.59 -15.75 21.09
C GLU A 51 -12.08 -16.00 19.67
N LEU A 52 -11.35 -15.05 19.10
CA LEU A 52 -10.84 -15.16 17.74
C LEU A 52 -9.42 -15.72 17.66
N ASN A 53 -8.82 -16.09 18.79
CA ASN A 53 -7.42 -16.52 18.90
C ASN A 53 -6.43 -15.55 18.21
N VAL A 54 -6.71 -14.24 18.30
CA VAL A 54 -5.90 -13.17 17.71
C VAL A 54 -5.18 -12.41 18.82
N HIS A 55 -3.91 -12.07 18.58
CA HIS A 55 -3.14 -11.30 19.53
C HIS A 55 -3.78 -9.92 19.82
N ARG A 56 -3.82 -9.53 21.10
CA ARG A 56 -4.46 -8.28 21.57
C ARG A 56 -3.97 -7.03 20.85
N SER A 57 -2.70 -7.00 20.42
CA SER A 57 -2.14 -5.86 19.67
C SER A 57 -2.80 -5.65 18.30
N VAL A 58 -3.28 -6.71 17.66
CA VAL A 58 -3.98 -6.63 16.38
C VAL A 58 -5.34 -5.96 16.57
N ILE A 59 -6.09 -6.39 17.60
CA ILE A 59 -7.38 -5.80 17.96
C ILE A 59 -7.24 -4.33 18.33
N HIS A 60 -6.21 -3.99 19.12
CA HIS A 60 -5.94 -2.61 19.49
C HIS A 60 -5.64 -1.72 18.27
N ARG A 61 -4.79 -2.19 17.34
CA ARG A 61 -4.48 -1.46 16.10
C ARG A 61 -5.72 -1.30 15.23
N LEU A 62 -6.51 -2.36 15.07
CA LEU A 62 -7.73 -2.35 14.26
C LEU A 62 -8.76 -1.37 14.84
N TRP A 63 -9.01 -1.43 16.15
CA TRP A 63 -9.94 -0.52 16.81
C TRP A 63 -9.52 0.95 16.67
N ASN A 64 -8.23 1.24 16.86
CA ASN A 64 -7.70 2.59 16.67
C ASN A 64 -7.78 3.05 15.21
N HIS A 65 -7.62 2.14 14.25
CA HIS A 65 -7.79 2.44 12.83
C HIS A 65 -9.26 2.76 12.51
N TYR A 66 -10.18 1.92 12.96
CA TYR A 66 -11.61 2.09 12.75
C TYR A 66 -12.13 3.38 13.38
N ARG A 67 -11.71 3.71 14.61
CA ARG A 67 -12.09 4.98 15.26
C ARG A 67 -11.64 6.22 14.50
N ARG A 68 -10.52 6.15 13.79
CA ARG A 68 -9.98 7.29 13.02
C ARG A 68 -10.58 7.40 11.63
N ASN A 69 -10.79 6.27 10.97
CA ASN A 69 -11.10 6.23 9.55
C ASN A 69 -12.52 5.75 9.22
N GLN A 70 -13.27 5.28 10.22
CA GLN A 70 -14.56 4.58 10.08
C GLN A 70 -14.52 3.43 9.06
N ASN A 71 -13.33 2.84 8.87
CA ASN A 71 -13.10 1.79 7.91
C ASN A 71 -12.39 0.62 8.58
N ALA A 72 -12.85 -0.59 8.26
CA ALA A 72 -12.27 -1.85 8.70
C ALA A 72 -11.20 -2.36 7.73
N SER A 73 -11.35 -2.02 6.44
CA SER A 73 -10.48 -2.53 5.40
C SER A 73 -9.14 -1.82 5.39
N ARG A 74 -8.11 -2.56 4.99
CA ARG A 74 -6.79 -1.99 4.79
C ARG A 74 -6.83 -1.04 3.59
N ARG A 75 -6.40 0.22 3.80
CA ARG A 75 -6.15 1.13 2.67
C ARG A 75 -5.07 0.54 1.77
N ARG A 76 -5.34 0.45 0.46
CA ARG A 76 -4.27 0.21 -0.52
C ARG A 76 -3.24 1.32 -0.36
N GLY A 77 -1.97 0.95 -0.23
CA GLY A 77 -0.90 1.92 -0.22
C GLY A 77 -0.88 2.61 -1.57
N SER A 78 -1.19 3.90 -1.61
CA SER A 78 -0.78 4.73 -2.73
C SER A 78 0.74 4.86 -2.65
N GLY A 79 1.42 4.56 -3.76
CA GLY A 79 2.84 4.91 -3.88
C GLY A 79 3.03 6.42 -3.71
N HIS A 80 4.26 6.83 -3.44
CA HIS A 80 4.57 8.25 -3.44
C HIS A 80 4.33 8.84 -4.84
N ARG A 81 3.67 10.01 -4.92
CA ARG A 81 3.44 10.69 -6.19
C ARG A 81 4.81 11.05 -6.79
N ARG A 82 5.04 10.56 -8.01
CA ARG A 82 6.27 10.86 -8.74
C ARG A 82 6.21 12.29 -9.28
N ILE A 83 7.18 13.11 -8.90
CA ILE A 83 7.32 14.50 -9.35
C ILE A 83 8.21 14.57 -10.60
N THR A 84 9.24 13.73 -10.70
CA THR A 84 10.15 13.69 -11.85
C THR A 84 9.56 12.90 -13.02
N THR A 85 9.78 13.38 -14.23
CA THR A 85 9.47 12.62 -15.43
C THR A 85 10.56 11.57 -15.72
N THR A 86 10.30 10.65 -16.64
CA THR A 86 11.33 9.68 -17.09
C THR A 86 12.50 10.38 -17.80
N ALA A 87 12.27 11.56 -18.40
CA ALA A 87 13.33 12.34 -19.05
C ALA A 87 14.27 12.96 -18.00
N ASP A 88 13.71 13.50 -16.91
CA ASP A 88 14.47 14.10 -15.81
C ASP A 88 15.38 13.05 -15.15
N ASP A 89 14.87 11.84 -14.90
CA ASP A 89 15.66 10.74 -14.34
C ASP A 89 16.84 10.36 -15.24
N ARG A 90 16.64 10.32 -16.56
CA ARG A 90 17.72 10.04 -17.53
C ARG A 90 18.76 11.15 -17.54
N TYR A 91 18.31 12.41 -17.46
CA TYR A 91 19.20 13.56 -17.33
C TYR A 91 20.03 13.48 -16.06
N LEU A 92 19.40 13.17 -14.91
CA LEU A 92 20.09 13.00 -13.63
C LEU A 92 21.12 11.88 -13.68
N LEU A 93 20.78 10.72 -14.25
CA LEU A 93 21.72 9.61 -14.44
C LEU A 93 22.92 9.99 -15.31
N LEU A 94 22.68 10.77 -16.37
CA LEU A 94 23.75 11.24 -17.26
C LEU A 94 24.66 12.23 -16.54
N CYS A 95 24.09 13.17 -15.80
CA CYS A 95 24.81 14.15 -15.01
C CYS A 95 25.63 13.50 -13.89
N ALA A 96 25.07 12.54 -13.15
CA ALA A 96 25.78 11.76 -12.14
C ALA A 96 26.98 11.00 -12.72
N ARG A 97 26.85 10.48 -13.95
CA ARG A 97 27.95 9.77 -14.63
C ARG A 97 29.04 10.70 -15.16
N ARG A 98 28.67 11.80 -15.83
CA ARG A 98 29.61 12.71 -16.51
C ARG A 98 30.20 13.79 -15.61
N ARG A 99 29.44 14.25 -14.61
CA ARG A 99 29.77 15.42 -13.78
C ARG A 99 29.62 15.07 -12.30
N ARG A 100 30.44 14.11 -11.83
CA ARG A 100 30.43 13.58 -10.45
C ARG A 100 30.62 14.64 -9.35
N ILE A 101 31.12 15.81 -9.69
CA ILE A 101 31.39 16.93 -8.76
C ILE A 101 30.13 17.76 -8.51
N LEU A 102 29.11 17.68 -9.39
CA LEU A 102 27.89 18.47 -9.21
C LEU A 102 27.11 18.02 -7.98
N THR A 103 26.76 19.00 -7.16
CA THR A 103 25.92 18.79 -5.98
C THR A 103 24.45 18.66 -6.37
N ALA A 104 23.67 17.96 -5.54
CA ALA A 104 22.23 17.80 -5.77
C ALA A 104 21.52 19.16 -5.94
N ARG A 105 21.92 20.19 -5.17
CA ARG A 105 21.37 21.55 -5.28
C ARG A 105 21.62 22.18 -6.65
N GLN A 106 22.83 22.02 -7.20
CA GLN A 106 23.15 22.52 -8.54
C GLN A 106 22.35 21.80 -9.63
N LEU A 107 22.14 20.49 -9.49
CA LEU A 107 21.30 19.71 -10.40
C LEU A 107 19.82 20.09 -10.29
N THR A 108 19.34 20.39 -9.08
CA THR A 108 17.98 20.87 -8.86
C THR A 108 17.76 22.22 -9.53
N SER A 109 18.69 23.17 -9.40
CA SER A 109 18.58 24.46 -10.10
C SER A 109 18.53 24.27 -11.62
N GLN A 110 19.41 23.43 -12.18
CA GLN A 110 19.42 23.15 -13.63
C GLN A 110 18.12 22.51 -14.12
N LEU A 111 17.50 21.63 -13.32
CA LEU A 111 16.22 21.01 -13.67
C LEU A 111 15.05 21.98 -13.52
N SER A 112 15.07 22.84 -12.51
CA SER A 112 14.02 23.85 -12.30
C SER A 112 14.06 24.98 -13.33
N ASP A 113 15.21 25.25 -13.95
CA ASP A 113 15.30 26.17 -15.08
C ASP A 113 14.75 25.55 -16.38
N ALA A 114 14.85 24.23 -16.54
CA ALA A 114 14.43 23.50 -17.74
C ALA A 114 12.98 23.00 -17.70
N VAL A 115 12.50 22.66 -16.51
CA VAL A 115 11.16 22.18 -16.20
C VAL A 115 10.56 23.25 -15.31
N GLU A 116 9.49 23.93 -15.74
CA GLU A 116 8.79 25.01 -15.01
C GLU A 116 8.15 24.53 -13.68
N GLY A 117 8.93 23.90 -12.80
CA GLY A 117 8.52 23.17 -11.62
C GLY A 117 9.63 23.08 -10.57
N LEU A 118 9.24 23.22 -9.31
CA LEU A 118 10.14 23.17 -8.17
C LEU A 118 10.35 21.71 -7.76
N ILE A 119 11.47 21.13 -8.17
CA ILE A 119 11.91 19.81 -7.70
C ILE A 119 12.67 20.02 -6.38
N SER A 120 12.41 19.18 -5.37
CA SER A 120 13.18 19.23 -4.13
C SER A 120 14.56 18.60 -4.32
N GLY A 121 15.60 19.17 -3.69
CA GLY A 121 16.95 18.56 -3.65
C GLY A 121 16.97 17.16 -3.04
N GLN A 122 16.03 16.84 -2.13
CA GLN A 122 15.85 15.48 -1.61
C GLN A 122 15.39 14.50 -2.69
N THR A 123 14.60 14.95 -3.68
CA THR A 123 14.15 14.10 -4.79
C THR A 123 15.30 13.74 -5.71
N VAL A 124 16.26 14.67 -5.91
CA VAL A 124 17.44 14.47 -6.75
C VAL A 124 18.51 13.62 -6.07
N SER A 125 18.58 13.65 -4.73
CA SER A 125 19.61 12.94 -3.96
C SER A 125 19.24 11.51 -3.53
N ARG A 126 17.99 11.09 -3.68
CA ARG A 126 17.52 9.74 -3.29
C ARG A 126 18.13 8.65 -4.17
#